data_AF-A0A2S0UM49-F1
#
_entry.id   AF-A0A2S0UM49-F1
#
_cell.length_a   1.000
_cell.length_b   1.000
_cell.length_c   1.000
_cell.angle_alpha   90.00
_cell.angle_beta   90.00
_cell.angle_gamma   90.00
#
_symmetry.space_group_name_H-M   'P 1'
#
loop_
_entity.id
_entity.type
_entity.pdbx_description
1 polymer ?
#
loop_
_entity_poly.entity_id
_entity_poly.type
_entity_poly.pdbx_seq_one_letter_code
_entity_poly.pdbx_strand_id
1 'polypeptide(L)'
;MPDPIRHTYPSGTQDQFNLRLPGGLRERIKKAAEDEGRSMNAEIVATLLEKYPEPTEDYRPILELFRHINAAENDAEFFARVQSINEFFHRSNADIVAKTSDGGTLTIEVKHRR
;
A
#
# COMPACT_ATOMS: atom_id res chain seq x y z
N MET A 1 17.43 -26.96 41.22
CA MET A 1 18.12 -26.18 40.17
C MET A 1 17.10 -25.19 39.61
N PRO A 2 17.36 -23.88 39.59
CA PRO A 2 16.46 -22.94 38.92
C PRO A 2 16.69 -22.97 37.40
N ASP A 3 15.60 -22.92 36.64
CA ASP A 3 15.58 -22.90 35.17
C ASP A 3 16.36 -21.70 34.60
N PRO A 4 17.09 -21.85 33.48
CA PRO A 4 17.77 -20.73 32.83
C PRO A 4 16.73 -19.77 32.23
N ILE A 5 16.87 -18.50 32.57
CA ILE A 5 16.06 -17.38 32.06
C ILE A 5 16.07 -17.42 30.52
N ARG A 6 14.90 -17.66 29.90
CA ARG A 6 14.71 -17.47 28.46
C ARG A 6 14.91 -15.99 28.15
N HIS A 7 16.05 -15.66 27.55
CA HIS A 7 16.30 -14.35 26.98
C HIS A 7 15.32 -14.14 25.82
N THR A 8 14.28 -13.33 26.01
CA THR A 8 13.31 -12.99 24.97
C THR A 8 13.98 -12.05 23.97
N TYR A 9 14.60 -12.62 22.94
CA TYR A 9 14.96 -11.88 21.74
C TYR A 9 13.66 -11.40 21.03
N PRO A 10 13.67 -10.25 20.33
CA PRO A 10 12.50 -9.68 19.66
C PRO A 10 11.93 -10.56 18.53
N SER A 11 12.56 -11.70 18.22
CA SER A 11 12.05 -12.71 17.31
C SER A 11 10.82 -13.47 17.84
N GLY A 12 10.43 -13.29 19.10
CA GLY A 12 9.26 -13.94 19.70
C GLY A 12 7.90 -13.37 19.29
N THR A 13 7.88 -12.20 18.64
CA THR A 13 6.64 -11.50 18.22
C THR A 13 6.38 -11.55 16.71
N GLN A 14 7.19 -12.27 15.95
CA GLN A 14 7.05 -12.38 14.49
C GLN A 14 6.29 -13.64 14.11
N ASP A 15 5.38 -13.53 13.13
CA ASP A 15 4.70 -14.67 12.54
C ASP A 15 5.71 -15.63 11.92
N GLN A 16 5.58 -16.92 12.25
CA GLN A 16 6.45 -17.97 11.74
C GLN A 16 5.71 -18.82 10.70
N PHE A 17 6.30 -18.97 9.53
CA PHE A 17 5.75 -19.79 8.45
C PHE A 17 6.72 -20.89 8.03
N ASN A 18 6.25 -22.13 8.01
CA ASN A 18 7.06 -23.28 7.57
C ASN A 18 7.05 -23.39 6.04
N LEU A 19 8.15 -23.01 5.40
CA LEU A 19 8.32 -23.10 3.95
C LEU A 19 8.79 -24.49 3.50
N ARG A 20 8.14 -25.05 2.49
CA ARG A 20 8.65 -26.22 1.74
C ARG A 20 9.42 -25.72 0.53
N LEU A 21 10.74 -25.91 0.54
CA LEU A 21 11.62 -25.46 -0.53
C LEU A 21 11.91 -26.61 -1.51
N PRO A 22 11.93 -26.36 -2.83
CA PRO A 22 12.46 -27.31 -3.79
C PRO A 22 13.95 -27.59 -3.52
N GLY A 23 14.43 -28.74 -3.98
CA GLY A 23 15.81 -29.19 -3.77
C GLY A 23 16.84 -28.14 -4.22
N GLY A 24 17.86 -27.91 -3.39
CA GLY A 24 18.94 -26.97 -3.66
C GLY A 24 18.62 -25.49 -3.48
N LEU A 25 17.34 -25.10 -3.30
CA LEU A 25 16.99 -23.69 -3.11
C LEU A 25 17.52 -23.13 -1.79
N ARG A 26 17.53 -23.93 -0.72
CA ARG A 26 18.05 -23.51 0.60
C ARG A 26 19.52 -23.07 0.53
N GLU A 27 20.37 -23.84 -0.16
CA GLU A 27 21.79 -23.51 -0.31
C GLU A 27 22.01 -22.26 -1.16
N ARG A 28 21.17 -22.04 -2.19
CA ARG A 28 21.21 -20.81 -2.98
C ARG A 28 20.88 -19.58 -2.14
N ILE A 29 19.86 -19.67 -1.28
CA ILE A 29 19.51 -18.58 -0.35
C ILE A 29 20.63 -18.36 0.67
N LYS A 30 21.23 -19.45 1.19
CA LYS A 30 22.36 -19.36 2.12
C LYS A 30 23.51 -18.57 1.54
N LYS A 31 23.90 -18.92 0.31
CA LYS A 31 24.98 -18.24 -0.40
C LYS A 31 24.68 -16.75 -0.62
N ALA A 32 23.48 -16.43 -1.09
CA ALA A 32 23.06 -15.03 -1.26
C ALA A 32 23.13 -14.24 0.06
N ALA A 33 22.68 -14.85 1.17
CA ALA A 33 22.76 -14.21 2.48
C ALA A 33 24.21 -13.98 2.93
N GLU A 34 25.12 -14.94 2.69
CA GLU A 34 26.54 -14.81 2.98
C GLU A 34 27.19 -13.70 2.14
N ASP A 35 26.88 -13.63 0.84
CA ASP A 35 27.37 -12.60 -0.08
C ASP A 35 26.92 -11.19 0.37
N GLU A 36 25.71 -11.06 0.93
CA GLU A 36 25.14 -9.81 1.45
C GLU A 36 25.47 -9.54 2.94
N GLY A 37 26.22 -10.42 3.61
CA GLY A 37 26.57 -10.28 5.03
C GLY A 37 25.37 -10.35 5.99
N ARG A 38 24.30 -11.04 5.59
CA ARG A 38 23.04 -11.19 6.34
C ARG A 38 22.85 -12.61 6.85
N SER A 39 21.97 -12.77 7.84
CA SER A 39 21.45 -14.10 8.15
C SER A 39 20.54 -14.59 7.03
N MET A 40 20.44 -15.92 6.85
CA MET A 40 19.51 -16.51 5.88
C MET A 40 18.08 -16.01 6.06
N ASN A 41 17.62 -15.85 7.30
CA ASN A 41 16.27 -15.33 7.57
C ASN A 41 16.13 -13.86 7.14
N ALA A 42 17.15 -13.03 7.43
CA ALA A 42 17.15 -11.62 7.01
C ALA A 42 17.12 -11.49 5.48
N GLU A 43 17.81 -12.38 4.77
CA GLU A 43 17.79 -12.39 3.31
C GLU A 43 16.44 -12.81 2.72
N ILE A 44 15.80 -13.84 3.31
CA ILE A 44 14.43 -14.23 2.92
C ILE A 44 13.47 -13.06 3.13
N VAL A 45 13.52 -12.40 4.29
CA VAL A 45 12.66 -11.25 4.60
C VAL A 45 12.92 -10.10 3.63
N ALA A 46 14.18 -9.75 3.36
CA ALA A 46 14.54 -8.69 2.44
C ALA A 46 14.01 -8.96 1.01
N THR A 47 14.22 -10.18 0.51
CA THR A 47 13.72 -10.60 -0.81
C THR A 47 12.18 -10.51 -0.88
N LEU A 48 11.49 -10.91 0.18
CA LEU A 48 10.03 -10.84 0.24
C LEU A 48 9.52 -9.39 0.28
N LEU A 49 10.15 -8.51 1.05
CA LEU A 49 9.77 -7.09 1.12
C LEU A 49 10.05 -6.35 -0.19
N GLU A 50 11.07 -6.74 -0.95
CA GLU A 50 11.30 -6.20 -2.29
C GLU A 50 10.13 -6.56 -3.23
N LYS A 51 9.65 -7.81 -3.15
CA LYS A 51 8.56 -8.30 -4.01
C LYS A 51 7.17 -7.86 -3.55
N TYR A 52 6.99 -7.73 -2.24
CA TYR A 52 5.76 -7.38 -1.55
C TYR A 52 6.06 -6.21 -0.61
N PRO A 53 6.27 -5.00 -1.16
CA PRO A 53 6.53 -3.83 -0.33
C PRO A 53 5.32 -3.58 0.58
N GLU A 54 5.59 -2.96 1.73
CA GLU A 54 4.52 -2.41 2.57
C GLU A 54 3.59 -1.57 1.69
N PRO A 55 2.25 -1.78 1.78
CA PRO A 55 1.30 -0.94 1.06
C PRO A 55 1.59 0.51 1.43
N THR A 56 2.13 1.28 0.48
CA THR A 56 2.28 2.70 0.69
C THR A 56 0.91 3.31 0.50
N GLU A 57 0.43 4.01 1.51
CA GLU A 57 -0.73 4.88 1.35
C GLU A 57 -0.30 6.08 0.51
N ASP A 58 -0.24 5.90 -0.81
CA ASP A 58 0.05 6.98 -1.73
C ASP A 58 -1.21 7.84 -1.92
N TYR A 59 -1.31 8.88 -1.10
CA TYR A 59 -2.38 9.88 -1.19
C TYR A 59 -2.07 10.98 -2.22
N ARG A 60 -0.93 10.95 -2.93
CA ARG A 60 -0.65 11.98 -3.96
C ARG A 60 -1.73 12.05 -5.04
N PRO A 61 -2.30 10.94 -5.54
CA PRO A 61 -3.38 11.00 -6.52
C PRO A 61 -4.61 11.76 -6.04
N ILE A 62 -4.98 11.64 -4.76
CA ILE A 62 -6.14 12.36 -4.21
C ILE A 62 -5.85 13.86 -4.01
N LEU A 63 -4.60 14.21 -3.65
CA LEU A 63 -4.18 15.61 -3.58
C LEU A 63 -4.16 16.28 -4.96
N GLU A 64 -3.69 15.56 -5.96
CA GLU A 64 -3.67 16.00 -7.36
C GLU A 64 -5.09 16.22 -7.91
N LEU A 65 -6.02 15.35 -7.52
CA LEU A 65 -7.44 15.52 -7.81
C LEU A 65 -7.98 16.83 -7.24
N PHE A 66 -7.75 17.12 -5.96
CA PHE A 66 -8.21 18.36 -5.34
C PHE A 66 -7.55 19.59 -5.95
N ARG A 67 -6.26 19.52 -6.27
CA ARG A 67 -5.54 20.58 -6.96
C ARG A 67 -6.15 20.86 -8.33
N HIS A 68 -6.47 19.81 -9.08
CA HIS A 68 -7.14 19.93 -10.37
C HIS A 68 -8.51 20.62 -10.21
N ILE A 69 -9.31 20.28 -9.21
CA ILE A 69 -10.62 20.93 -9.01
C ILE A 69 -10.45 22.41 -8.57
N ASN A 70 -9.57 22.68 -7.61
CA ASN A 70 -9.38 24.02 -7.04
C ASN A 70 -8.73 25.02 -8.00
N ALA A 71 -8.06 24.56 -9.05
CA ALA A 71 -7.47 25.42 -10.06
C ALA A 71 -8.50 25.92 -11.11
N ALA A 72 -9.81 25.71 -10.89
CA ALA A 72 -10.86 26.28 -11.72
C ALA A 72 -11.01 27.79 -11.42
N GLU A 73 -11.09 28.60 -12.45
CA GLU A 73 -11.19 30.06 -12.33
C GLU A 73 -12.63 30.56 -12.19
N ASN A 74 -13.61 29.72 -12.54
CA ASN A 74 -15.03 30.03 -12.50
C ASN A 74 -15.88 28.76 -12.28
N ASP A 75 -17.15 28.95 -11.96
CA ASP A 75 -18.07 27.86 -11.66
C ASP A 75 -18.25 26.88 -12.83
N ALA A 76 -18.35 27.39 -14.07
CA ALA A 76 -18.52 26.54 -15.25
C ALA A 76 -17.33 25.59 -15.45
N GLU A 77 -16.11 26.08 -15.25
CA GLU A 77 -14.89 25.28 -15.28
C GLU A 77 -14.83 24.29 -14.12
N PHE A 78 -15.21 24.71 -12.92
CA PHE A 78 -15.28 23.84 -11.74
C PHE A 78 -16.23 22.66 -12.01
N PHE A 79 -17.44 22.91 -12.52
CA PHE A 79 -18.39 21.86 -12.87
C PHE A 79 -17.85 20.91 -13.94
N ALA A 80 -17.19 21.43 -14.98
CA ALA A 80 -16.60 20.62 -16.05
C ALA A 80 -15.47 19.70 -15.54
N ARG A 81 -14.63 20.21 -14.62
CA ARG A 81 -13.56 19.42 -13.98
C ARG A 81 -14.14 18.34 -13.08
N VAL A 82 -15.18 18.64 -12.29
CA VAL A 82 -15.88 17.63 -11.46
C VAL A 82 -16.54 16.56 -12.32
N GLN A 83 -17.17 16.94 -13.44
CA GLN A 83 -17.75 15.97 -14.37
C GLN A 83 -16.69 15.03 -14.96
N SER A 84 -15.53 15.56 -15.37
CA SER A 84 -14.41 14.78 -15.90
C SER A 84 -13.90 13.74 -14.88
N ILE A 85 -13.88 14.11 -13.60
CA ILE A 85 -13.50 13.22 -12.49
C ILE A 85 -14.53 12.10 -12.28
N ASN A 86 -15.82 12.43 -12.30
CA ASN A 86 -16.87 11.41 -12.21
C ASN A 86 -16.79 10.40 -13.35
N GLU A 87 -16.54 10.86 -14.58
CA GLU A 87 -16.31 9.96 -15.72
C GLU A 87 -15.10 9.05 -15.49
N PHE A 88 -14.01 9.59 -14.95
CA PHE A 88 -12.83 8.80 -14.62
C PHE A 88 -13.13 7.72 -13.57
N PHE A 89 -13.88 8.05 -12.51
CA PHE A 89 -14.29 7.08 -11.50
C PHE A 89 -15.18 5.98 -12.07
N HIS A 90 -16.14 6.34 -12.92
CA HIS A 90 -17.00 5.37 -13.60
C HIS A 90 -16.21 4.40 -14.48
N ARG A 91 -15.26 4.90 -15.29
CA ARG A 91 -14.41 4.05 -16.14
C ARG A 91 -13.49 3.14 -15.32
N SER A 92 -13.07 3.59 -14.15
CA SER A 92 -12.21 2.82 -13.24
C SER A 92 -12.97 1.81 -12.38
N ASN A 93 -14.30 1.69 -12.56
CA ASN A 93 -15.19 0.88 -11.71
C ASN A 93 -15.03 1.22 -10.21
N ALA A 94 -14.68 2.47 -9.90
CA ALA A 94 -14.56 2.95 -8.54
C ALA A 94 -15.96 3.32 -8.02
N ASP A 95 -16.31 2.86 -6.82
CA ASP A 95 -17.57 3.20 -6.14
C ASP A 95 -17.50 4.60 -5.50
N ILE A 96 -17.09 5.61 -6.28
CA ILE A 96 -16.86 6.99 -5.85
C ILE A 96 -17.66 7.93 -6.75
N VAL A 97 -18.37 8.89 -6.14
CA VAL A 97 -19.12 9.93 -6.86
C VAL A 97 -18.85 11.29 -6.22
N ALA A 98 -18.46 12.27 -7.04
CA ALA A 98 -18.32 13.66 -6.64
C ALA A 98 -19.59 14.45 -7.01
N LYS A 99 -20.15 15.19 -6.05
CA LYS A 99 -21.34 16.05 -6.21
C LYS A 99 -21.01 17.48 -5.87
N THR A 100 -21.58 18.42 -6.61
CA THR A 100 -21.43 19.86 -6.39
C THR A 100 -22.75 20.44 -5.87
N SER A 101 -22.69 21.36 -4.92
CA SER A 101 -23.86 22.15 -4.46
C SER A 101 -23.79 23.60 -4.94
N ASP A 102 -24.94 24.28 -4.96
CA ASP A 102 -25.10 25.67 -5.41
C ASP A 102 -24.25 26.70 -4.64
N GLY A 103 -23.60 26.29 -3.54
CA GLY A 103 -22.68 27.11 -2.76
C GLY A 103 -21.19 26.87 -3.06
N GLY A 104 -20.85 26.25 -4.20
CA GLY A 104 -19.46 25.96 -4.58
C GLY A 104 -18.78 24.86 -3.74
N THR A 105 -19.57 24.08 -3.01
CA THR A 105 -19.05 22.98 -2.18
C THR A 105 -19.03 21.68 -2.98
N LEU A 106 -17.89 20.98 -2.96
CA LEU A 106 -17.75 19.63 -3.47
C LEU A 106 -17.95 18.62 -2.33
N THR A 107 -18.79 17.61 -2.55
CA THR A 107 -18.95 16.45 -1.67
C THR A 107 -18.55 15.19 -2.43
N ILE A 108 -17.67 14.37 -1.84
CA ILE A 108 -17.28 13.07 -2.39
C ILE A 108 -17.98 11.98 -1.57
N GLU A 109 -18.78 11.15 -2.25
CA GLU A 109 -19.46 9.99 -1.68
C GLU A 109 -18.73 8.73 -2.12
N VAL A 110 -18.33 7.90 -1.16
CA VAL A 110 -17.72 6.59 -1.40
C VAL A 110 -18.67 5.51 -0.91
N LYS A 111 -19.07 4.58 -1.77
CA LYS A 111 -19.89 3.43 -1.37
C LYS A 111 -18.98 2.27 -1.00
N HIS A 112 -18.96 1.90 0.27
CA HIS A 112 -18.27 0.71 0.72
C HIS A 112 -19.14 -0.53 0.44
N ARG A 113 -18.75 -1.37 -0.53
CA ARG A 113 -19.37 -2.70 -0.70
C ARG A 113 -18.87 -3.61 0.43
N ARG A 114 -19.79 -4.19 1.21
CA ARG A 114 -19.49 -5.30 2.12
C ARG A 114 -19.57 -6.62 1.38
#